data_AF-A0A366HZU9-F1
#
_entry.id   AF-A0A366HZU9-F1
#
_cell.length_a   1.000
_cell.length_b   1.000
_cell.length_c   1.000
_cell.angle_alpha   90.00
_cell.angle_beta   90.00
_cell.angle_gamma   90.00
#
_symmetry.space_group_name_H-M   'P 1'
#
loop_
_entity.id
_entity.type
_entity.pdbx_description
1 polymer ?
#
loop_
_entity_poly.entity_id
_entity_poly.type
_entity_poly.pdbx_seq_one_letter_code
_entity_poly.pdbx_strand_id
1 'polypeptide(L)'
;MRPLVKKSLGAILSAAFSGTKGSVKDVRYKLMSHPRMYVCLCNAISDKVIRNAVRQHQPQSMQQLRKLVPIGTDCGKCIRQARVIFEEEQTKIPDMYEVA
;
A
#
# COMPACT_ATOMS: atom_id res chain seq x y z
N MET A 1 49.72 9.81 -10.33
CA MET A 1 49.52 10.60 -9.09
C MET A 1 48.13 11.24 -9.13
N ARG A 2 47.26 10.95 -8.15
CA ARG A 2 46.10 11.82 -7.79
C ARG A 2 46.67 13.03 -7.01
N PRO A 3 46.06 14.24 -6.97
CA PRO A 3 44.70 14.49 -6.47
C PRO A 3 43.89 15.61 -7.20
N LEU A 4 42.55 15.53 -7.22
CA LEU A 4 41.55 16.24 -6.37
C LEU A 4 41.69 17.79 -6.46
N VAL A 5 40.66 18.64 -6.60
CA VAL A 5 39.24 18.65 -6.24
C VAL A 5 38.72 19.99 -6.87
N LYS A 6 37.46 20.25 -7.24
CA LYS A 6 36.23 20.28 -6.44
C LYS A 6 35.12 20.87 -7.36
N LYS A 7 33.96 20.22 -7.37
CA LYS A 7 32.59 20.80 -7.33
C LYS A 7 32.35 21.99 -8.28
N SER A 8 31.45 21.92 -9.25
CA SER A 8 30.00 21.94 -9.00
C SER A 8 29.26 21.90 -10.34
N LEU A 9 28.75 20.76 -10.78
CA LEU A 9 27.72 20.72 -11.84
C LEU A 9 26.92 19.42 -11.76
N GLY A 10 26.57 19.02 -10.53
CA GLY A 10 25.86 17.77 -10.23
C GLY A 10 24.45 17.97 -9.65
N ALA A 11 23.81 19.13 -9.86
CA ALA A 11 22.61 19.49 -9.10
C ALA A 11 21.28 19.50 -9.88
N ILE A 12 21.26 19.35 -11.21
CA ILE A 12 20.00 19.51 -11.98
C ILE A 12 19.49 18.19 -12.60
N LEU A 13 20.31 17.13 -12.69
CA LEU A 13 19.92 15.88 -13.36
C LEU A 13 19.38 14.75 -12.44
N SER A 14 19.00 15.04 -11.19
CA SER A 14 18.55 14.01 -10.24
C SER A 14 17.02 13.97 -9.99
N ALA A 15 16.22 14.83 -10.62
CA ALA A 15 14.82 15.01 -10.22
C ALA A 15 13.78 14.12 -10.93
N ALA A 16 14.15 13.21 -11.84
CA ALA A 16 13.16 12.54 -12.70
C ALA A 16 13.17 11.00 -12.70
N PHE A 17 13.88 10.33 -11.79
CA PHE A 17 13.88 8.85 -11.74
C PHE A 17 13.79 8.31 -10.30
N SER A 18 12.83 8.81 -9.51
CA SER A 18 12.34 8.08 -8.33
C SER A 18 11.40 6.96 -8.80
N GLY A 19 11.96 6.03 -9.57
CA GLY A 19 11.35 4.74 -9.86
C GLY A 19 11.12 4.02 -8.54
N THR A 20 9.86 3.75 -8.27
CA THR A 20 9.35 2.98 -7.13
C THR A 20 10.23 1.77 -6.83
N LYS A 21 10.88 1.76 -5.66
CA LYS A 21 11.46 0.54 -5.08
C LYS A 21 10.31 -0.41 -4.67
N GLY A 22 9.67 -1.03 -5.66
CA GLY A 22 8.93 -2.27 -5.44
C GLY A 22 9.98 -3.38 -5.41
N SER A 23 10.26 -3.94 -4.24
CA SER A 23 11.20 -5.05 -4.13
C SER A 23 10.71 -6.19 -5.01
N VAL A 24 11.52 -6.65 -5.96
CA VAL A 24 11.20 -7.75 -6.91
C VAL A 24 10.80 -9.04 -6.17
N LYS A 25 11.16 -9.16 -4.88
CA LYS A 25 10.71 -10.22 -4.00
C LYS A 25 9.17 -10.14 -3.82
N ASP A 26 8.56 -8.96 -3.69
CA ASP A 26 7.13 -8.71 -3.39
C ASP A 26 6.14 -9.21 -4.43
N VAL A 27 6.60 -9.40 -5.66
CA VAL A 27 5.75 -9.83 -6.77
C VAL A 27 5.50 -11.34 -6.71
N ARG A 28 6.48 -12.14 -6.27
CA ARG A 28 6.45 -13.61 -6.42
C ARG A 28 5.68 -14.33 -5.31
N TYR A 29 5.71 -13.85 -4.07
CA TYR A 29 4.90 -14.42 -2.98
C TYR A 29 3.43 -13.95 -2.97
N LYS A 30 3.06 -12.98 -3.82
CA LYS A 30 1.68 -12.48 -3.96
C LYS A 30 0.76 -13.43 -4.75
N LEU A 31 1.32 -14.36 -5.53
CA LEU A 31 0.54 -15.23 -6.43
C LEU A 31 0.08 -16.57 -5.84
N MET A 32 0.61 -17.08 -4.72
CA MET A 32 0.43 -18.50 -4.37
C MET A 32 -0.29 -18.82 -3.04
N SER A 33 -0.58 -17.87 -2.15
CA SER A 33 -1.06 -18.24 -0.79
C SER A 33 -2.20 -17.41 -0.18
N HIS A 34 -2.93 -16.63 -0.97
CA HIS A 34 -4.07 -15.87 -0.44
C HIS A 34 -5.39 -16.42 -1.02
N PRO A 35 -6.20 -17.15 -0.23
CA PRO A 35 -7.56 -17.52 -0.64
C PRO A 35 -8.28 -16.24 -1.06
N ARG A 36 -8.83 -16.24 -2.27
CA ARG A 36 -9.61 -15.14 -2.83
C ARG A 36 -10.94 -15.09 -2.07
N MET A 37 -10.95 -14.52 -0.88
CA MET A 37 -12.19 -14.38 -0.12
C MET A 37 -12.83 -13.04 -0.47
N TYR A 38 -14.04 -13.11 -1.00
CA TYR A 38 -14.85 -11.91 -1.21
C TYR A 38 -15.35 -11.41 0.14
N VAL A 39 -15.02 -10.16 0.44
CA VAL A 39 -15.46 -9.46 1.64
C VAL A 39 -16.78 -8.76 1.38
N CYS A 40 -16.98 -8.24 0.15
CA CYS A 40 -18.24 -7.66 -0.29
C CYS A 40 -18.76 -8.35 -1.55
N LEU A 41 -19.98 -8.88 -1.50
CA LEU A 41 -20.66 -9.49 -2.65
C LEU A 41 -21.37 -8.44 -3.53
N CYS A 42 -21.82 -7.31 -2.96
CA CYS A 42 -22.51 -6.26 -3.72
C CYS A 42 -21.58 -5.62 -4.75
N ASN A 43 -20.38 -5.24 -4.32
CA ASN A 43 -19.39 -4.57 -5.16
C ASN A 43 -18.22 -5.48 -5.57
N ALA A 44 -18.38 -6.81 -5.41
CA ALA A 44 -17.37 -7.83 -5.73
C ALA A 44 -15.96 -7.51 -5.19
N ILE A 45 -15.89 -7.02 -3.95
CA ILE A 45 -14.63 -6.62 -3.32
C ILE A 45 -14.00 -7.82 -2.62
N SER A 46 -12.77 -8.15 -2.99
CA SER A 46 -11.96 -9.17 -2.32
C SER A 46 -11.11 -8.57 -1.19
N ASP A 47 -10.72 -9.43 -0.25
CA ASP A 47 -9.74 -9.15 0.80
C ASP A 47 -8.49 -8.45 0.23
N LYS A 48 -8.00 -8.91 -0.93
CA LYS A 48 -6.80 -8.36 -1.59
C LYS A 48 -6.96 -6.90 -1.98
N VAL A 49 -8.16 -6.50 -2.42
CA VAL A 49 -8.43 -5.11 -2.81
C VAL A 49 -8.33 -4.20 -1.59
N ILE A 50 -8.94 -4.61 -0.47
CA ILE A 50 -8.88 -3.86 0.79
C ILE A 50 -7.44 -3.76 1.28
N ARG A 51 -6.72 -4.88 1.38
CA ARG A 51 -5.32 -4.90 1.84
C ARG A 51 -4.39 -4.06 0.95
N ASN A 52 -4.60 -4.08 -0.37
CA ASN A 52 -3.82 -3.26 -1.29
C ASN A 52 -4.13 -1.77 -1.11
N ALA A 53 -5.40 -1.40 -0.98
CA ALA A 53 -5.80 -0.01 -0.73
C ALA A 53 -5.19 0.53 0.56
N VAL A 54 -5.12 -0.29 1.61
CA VAL A 54 -4.49 0.08 2.88
C VAL A 54 -2.99 0.29 2.72
N ARG A 55 -2.27 -0.60 2.04
CA ARG A 55 -0.81 -0.46 1.82
C ARG A 55 -0.44 0.71 0.92
N GLN A 56 -1.24 0.98 -0.11
CA GLN A 56 -0.95 2.03 -1.10
C GLN A 56 -1.31 3.44 -0.60
N HIS A 57 -2.43 3.58 0.11
CA HIS A 57 -2.96 4.89 0.48
C HIS A 57 -2.91 5.17 1.99
N GLN A 58 -2.58 4.17 2.81
CA GLN A 58 -2.45 4.28 4.27
C GLN A 58 -3.57 5.11 4.92
N PRO A 59 -4.85 4.74 4.69
CA PRO A 59 -5.95 5.49 5.27
C PRO A 59 -5.90 5.39 6.79
N GLN A 60 -6.07 6.54 7.45
CA GLN A 60 -6.07 6.67 8.90
C GLN A 60 -7.45 6.31 9.51
N SER A 61 -8.49 6.20 8.67
CA SER A 61 -9.84 5.88 9.12
C SER A 61 -10.63 5.04 8.12
N MET A 62 -11.63 4.30 8.64
CA MET A 62 -12.61 3.56 7.83
C MET A 62 -13.43 4.46 6.90
N GLN A 63 -13.56 5.76 7.20
CA GLN A 63 -14.23 6.71 6.30
C GLN A 63 -13.38 6.98 5.06
N GLN A 64 -12.06 7.15 5.22
CA GLN A 64 -11.13 7.29 4.09
C GLN A 64 -11.06 6.01 3.27
N LEU A 65 -11.03 4.83 3.92
CA LEU A 65 -11.06 3.55 3.21
C LEU A 65 -12.31 3.41 2.33
N ARG A 66 -13.48 3.86 2.80
CA ARG A 66 -14.74 3.86 2.04
C ARG A 66 -14.72 4.77 0.80
N LYS A 67 -13.90 5.82 0.80
CA LYS A 67 -13.71 6.68 -0.38
C LYS A 67 -12.82 6.01 -1.44
N LEU A 68 -11.92 5.13 -1.01
CA LEU A 68 -10.98 4.42 -1.89
C LEU A 68 -11.58 3.13 -2.44
N VAL A 69 -12.33 2.40 -1.61
CA VAL A 69 -12.97 1.13 -1.96
C VAL A 69 -14.46 1.25 -1.63
N PRO A 70 -15.37 0.97 -2.57
CA PRO A 70 -16.81 1.05 -2.32
C PRO A 70 -17.27 -0.12 -1.44
N ILE A 71 -17.01 -0.05 -0.15
CA ILE A 71 -17.48 -1.01 0.86
C ILE A 71 -18.62 -0.40 1.68
N GLY A 72 -19.68 -1.17 1.86
CA GLY A 72 -20.80 -0.77 2.71
C GLY A 72 -21.71 0.32 2.14
N THR A 73 -21.73 0.51 0.82
CA THR A 73 -22.64 1.44 0.12
C THR A 73 -24.06 0.88 -0.02
N ASP A 74 -24.19 -0.45 -0.19
CA ASP A 74 -25.50 -1.09 -0.45
C ASP A 74 -26.05 -1.75 0.82
N CYS A 75 -25.67 -3.01 1.10
CA CYS A 75 -26.24 -3.78 2.21
C CYS A 75 -25.49 -3.67 3.54
N GLY A 76 -24.30 -3.05 3.57
CA GLY A 76 -23.49 -2.86 4.79
C GLY A 76 -22.88 -4.11 5.45
N LYS A 77 -23.22 -5.33 5.02
CA LYS A 77 -22.79 -6.59 5.68
C LYS A 77 -21.26 -6.78 5.71
N CYS A 78 -20.58 -6.28 4.68
CA CYS A 78 -19.13 -6.36 4.55
C CYS A 78 -18.35 -5.47 5.55
N ILE A 79 -18.99 -4.49 6.20
CA ILE A 79 -18.30 -3.46 7.00
C ILE A 79 -17.54 -4.08 8.19
N ARG A 80 -18.15 -5.03 8.90
CA ARG A 80 -17.50 -5.70 10.05
C ARG A 80 -16.24 -6.44 9.62
N GLN A 81 -16.33 -7.24 8.57
CA GLN A 81 -15.20 -8.01 8.06
C GLN A 81 -14.12 -7.11 7.45
N ALA A 82 -14.52 -6.07 6.70
CA ALA A 82 -13.59 -5.11 6.15
C ALA A 82 -12.81 -4.34 7.22
N ARG A 83 -13.46 -4.03 8.36
CA ARG A 83 -12.82 -3.37 9.50
C ARG A 83 -11.77 -4.24 10.17
N VAL A 84 -12.06 -5.53 10.39
CA VAL A 84 -11.08 -6.48 10.94
C VAL A 84 -9.85 -6.54 10.04
N ILE A 85 -10.05 -6.68 8.73
CA ILE A 85 -8.94 -6.70 7.76
C ILE A 85 -8.16 -5.38 7.76
N PHE A 86 -8.85 -4.25 7.90
CA PHE A 86 -8.23 -2.93 7.97
C PHE A 86 -7.33 -2.79 9.20
N GLU A 87 -7.82 -3.15 10.38
CA GLU A 87 -7.08 -3.09 11.65
C GLU A 87 -5.89 -4.08 11.65
N GLU A 88 -6.09 -5.30 11.10
CA GLU A 88 -5.01 -6.27 10.89
C GLU A 88 -3.91 -5.75 9.97
N GLU A 89 -4.23 -5.01 8.90
CA GLU A 89 -3.21 -4.46 8.01
C GLU A 89 -2.54 -3.22 8.62
N GLN A 90 -3.28 -2.37 9.34
CA GLN A 90 -2.68 -1.22 10.03
C GLN A 90 -1.63 -1.65 11.06
N THR A 91 -1.88 -2.72 11.82
CA THR A 91 -0.91 -3.26 12.79
C THR A 91 0.31 -3.94 12.13
N LYS A 92 0.17 -4.40 10.87
CA LYS A 92 1.24 -5.04 10.09
C LYS A 92 2.09 -4.07 9.28
N ILE A 93 1.76 -2.79 9.28
CA ILE A 93 2.65 -1.75 8.77
C ILE A 93 3.53 -1.38 9.98
N PRO A 94 4.67 -2.04 10.23
CA PRO A 94 5.65 -1.47 11.15
C PRO A 94 6.02 -0.11 10.57
N ASP A 95 6.05 0.90 11.42
CA ASP A 95 6.59 2.20 11.05
C ASP A 95 8.00 1.99 10.50
N MET A 96 8.13 1.92 9.18
CA MET A 96 9.40 2.12 8.53
C MET A 96 9.61 3.63 8.44
N TYR A 97 9.73 4.27 9.61
CA TYR A 97 10.49 5.49 9.68
C TYR A 97 11.95 5.06 9.52
N GLU A 98 12.48 5.13 8.30
CA GLU A 98 13.92 5.30 8.20
C GLU A 98 14.23 6.74 8.58
N VAL A 99 15.04 6.84 9.64
CA VAL A 99 15.70 8.02 10.17
C VAL A 99 16.50 8.71 9.07
N ALA A 100 16.25 10.01 8.87
CA ALA A 100 17.23 10.98 8.39
C ALA A 100 16.86 12.38 8.86
#